data_AF-A0A453T4V5-F1
#
_entry.id   AF-A0A453T4V5-F1
#
_cell.length_a   1.000
_cell.length_b   1.000
_cell.length_c   1.000
_cell.angle_alpha   90.00
_cell.angle_beta   90.00
_cell.angle_gamma   90.00
#
_symmetry.space_group_name_H-M   'P 1'
#
loop_
_entity.id
_entity.type
_entity.pdbx_description
1 polymer ?
#
loop_
_entity_poly.entity_id
_entity_poly.type
_entity_poly.pdbx_seq_one_letter_code
_entity_poly.pdbx_strand_id
1 'polypeptide(L)'
;MPRRRPRAGEKRMDAAIDHFAEMGYRKADVRRVVNKLLKDVYGKDGWPLLEDSCYSVVQEALFEMEEQEKLQQQQQQQQQQNEDDDGDDEGEEAHPD
;
A
#
# COMPACT_ATOMS: atom_id res chain seq x y z
N MET A 1 -4.31 37.59 -9.73
CA MET A 1 -4.36 36.10 -9.80
C MET A 1 -5.06 35.59 -8.54
N PRO A 2 -6.18 34.84 -8.62
CA PRO A 2 -6.82 34.33 -7.42
C PRO A 2 -5.96 33.22 -6.83
N ARG A 3 -5.40 33.47 -5.64
CA ARG A 3 -4.66 32.48 -4.85
C ARG A 3 -5.66 31.38 -4.49
N ARG A 4 -5.53 30.20 -5.10
CA ARG A 4 -6.28 29.00 -4.71
C ARG A 4 -6.03 28.81 -3.21
N ARG A 5 -7.06 29.03 -2.39
CA ARG A 5 -6.97 28.75 -0.95
C ARG A 5 -6.64 27.26 -0.83
N PRO A 6 -5.57 26.88 -0.12
CA PRO A 6 -5.27 25.47 0.10
C PRO A 6 -6.50 24.84 0.75
N ARG A 7 -6.95 23.73 0.18
CA ARG A 7 -8.10 22.99 0.72
C ARG A 7 -7.73 22.58 2.15
N ALA A 8 -8.68 22.65 3.09
CA ALA A 8 -8.40 22.37 4.50
C ALA A 8 -7.71 21.00 4.72
N GLY A 9 -7.97 20.00 3.86
CA GLY A 9 -7.32 18.69 3.91
C GLY A 9 -5.86 18.66 3.46
N GLU A 10 -5.36 19.67 2.73
CA GLU A 10 -3.96 19.70 2.27
C GLU A 10 -3.01 19.98 3.44
N LYS A 11 -3.39 20.92 4.32
CA LYS A 11 -2.64 21.24 5.54
C LYS A 11 -2.56 20.07 6.53
N ARG A 12 -3.63 19.29 6.63
CA ARG A 12 -3.68 18.13 7.53
C ARG A 12 -2.84 16.97 7.02
N MET A 13 -2.79 16.80 5.70
CA MET A 13 -1.87 15.84 5.07
C MET A 13 -0.41 16.21 5.31
N ASP A 14 -0.05 17.49 5.19
CA ASP A 14 1.30 17.94 5.52
C ASP A 14 1.62 17.71 7.01
N ALA A 15 0.67 17.97 7.92
CA ALA A 15 0.86 17.71 9.35
C ALA A 15 1.09 16.23 9.68
N ALA A 16 0.31 15.32 9.08
CA ALA A 16 0.55 13.89 9.22
C ALA A 16 1.92 13.50 8.66
N ILE A 17 2.27 14.01 7.48
CA ILE A 17 3.57 13.76 6.86
C ILE A 17 4.71 14.22 7.76
N ASP A 18 4.64 15.40 8.35
CA ASP A 18 5.70 15.93 9.22
C ASP A 18 5.86 15.07 10.49
N HIS A 19 4.74 14.64 11.10
CA HIS A 19 4.77 13.73 12.26
C HIS A 19 5.47 12.40 11.96
N PHE A 20 5.14 11.78 10.82
CA PHE A 20 5.75 10.53 10.40
C PHE A 20 7.16 10.71 9.82
N ALA A 21 7.47 11.88 9.27
CA ALA A 21 8.81 12.21 8.79
C ALA A 21 9.82 12.30 9.95
N GLU A 22 9.41 12.81 11.11
CA GLU A 22 10.23 12.79 12.33
C GLU A 22 10.58 11.35 12.77
N MET A 23 9.70 10.38 12.49
CA MET A 23 9.95 8.96 12.74
C MET A 23 10.71 8.25 11.60
N GLY A 24 11.00 8.94 10.49
CA GLY A 24 11.75 8.39 9.36
C GLY A 24 10.91 7.73 8.26
N TYR A 25 9.59 7.87 8.28
CA TYR A 25 8.73 7.34 7.22
C TYR A 25 8.78 8.20 5.95
N ARG A 26 8.54 7.56 4.80
CA ARG A 26 8.46 8.27 3.52
C ARG A 26 7.12 8.97 3.38
N LYS A 27 7.17 10.21 2.91
CA LYS A 27 5.98 11.05 2.65
C LYS A 27 4.96 10.38 1.72
N ALA A 28 5.43 9.58 0.75
CA ALA A 28 4.59 8.88 -0.20
C ALA A 28 3.71 7.80 0.47
N ASP A 29 4.28 7.04 1.40
CA ASP A 29 3.61 5.93 2.08
C ASP A 29 2.56 6.48 3.04
N VAL A 30 2.92 7.49 3.83
CA VAL A 30 1.99 8.21 4.72
C VAL A 30 0.82 8.77 3.92
N ARG A 31 1.09 9.43 2.80
CA ARG A 31 0.04 10.00 1.93
C ARG A 31 -0.89 8.93 1.36
N ARG A 32 -0.36 7.76 1.01
CA ARG A 32 -1.14 6.63 0.50
C ARG A 32 -2.05 6.07 1.59
N VAL A 33 -1.51 5.81 2.78
CA VAL A 33 -2.26 5.25 3.91
C VAL A 33 -3.36 6.20 4.40
N VAL A 34 -3.03 7.49 4.57
CA VAL A 34 -4.03 8.48 5.00
C VAL A 34 -5.16 8.60 3.97
N ASN A 35 -4.85 8.60 2.67
CA ASN A 35 -5.91 8.58 1.64
C ASN A 35 -6.74 7.29 1.69
N LYS A 36 -6.12 6.13 1.93
CA LYS A 36 -6.82 4.85 2.07
C LYS A 36 -7.78 4.89 3.26
N LEU A 37 -7.30 5.31 4.43
CA LEU A 37 -8.12 5.43 5.64
C LEU A 37 -9.28 6.42 5.48
N LEU A 38 -9.03 7.58 4.87
CA LEU A 38 -10.09 8.56 4.58
C LEU A 38 -11.06 8.08 3.50
N LYS A 39 -10.65 7.18 2.60
CA LYS A 39 -11.54 6.66 1.56
C LYS A 39 -12.36 5.46 2.05
N ASP A 40 -11.71 4.54 2.75
CA ASP A 40 -12.26 3.21 3.05
C ASP A 40 -12.89 3.12 4.44
N VAL A 41 -12.44 3.94 5.42
CA VAL A 41 -12.90 3.84 6.81
C VAL A 41 -13.74 5.05 7.22
N TYR A 42 -13.17 6.25 7.12
CA TYR A 42 -13.76 7.43 7.79
C TYR A 42 -14.46 8.43 6.86
N GLY A 43 -14.22 8.35 5.55
CA GLY A 43 -14.70 9.36 4.61
C GLY A 43 -13.87 10.66 4.63
N LYS A 44 -14.27 11.61 3.80
CA LYS A 44 -13.54 12.87 3.54
C LYS A 44 -13.39 13.76 4.78
N ASP A 45 -14.23 13.56 5.78
CA ASP A 45 -14.28 14.30 7.04
C ASP A 45 -13.68 13.52 8.23
N GLY A 46 -13.02 12.38 7.97
CA GLY A 46 -12.38 11.53 8.98
C GLY A 46 -11.13 12.09 9.65
N TRP A 47 -10.65 13.25 9.19
CA TRP A 47 -9.44 13.89 9.68
C TRP A 47 -9.37 14.12 11.19
N PRO A 48 -10.42 14.66 11.86
CA PRO A 48 -10.37 14.90 13.29
C PRO A 48 -10.15 13.61 14.08
N LEU A 49 -10.63 12.47 13.58
CA LEU A 49 -10.46 11.19 14.26
C LEU A 49 -9.00 10.69 14.18
N LEU A 50 -8.37 10.90 13.02
CA LEU A 50 -6.95 10.59 12.82
C LEU A 50 -6.07 11.48 13.72
N GLU A 51 -6.40 12.77 13.81
CA GLU A 51 -5.71 13.73 14.68
C GLU A 51 -5.92 13.40 16.17
N ASP A 52 -7.14 13.05 16.58
CA ASP A 52 -7.50 12.72 17.96
C ASP A 52 -6.77 11.47 18.48
N SER A 53 -6.58 10.48 17.61
CA SER A 53 -5.82 9.25 17.94
C SER A 53 -4.30 9.41 17.78
N CYS A 54 -3.79 10.64 17.62
CA CYS A 54 -2.37 10.92 17.38
C CYS A 54 -1.79 10.11 16.20
N TYR A 55 -2.59 9.92 15.15
CA TYR A 55 -2.24 9.13 13.97
C TYR A 55 -1.87 7.66 14.23
N SER A 56 -2.22 7.08 15.39
CA SER A 56 -1.96 5.66 15.68
C SER A 56 -2.54 4.72 14.62
N VAL A 57 -3.75 5.02 14.16
CA VAL A 57 -4.43 4.28 13.07
C VAL A 57 -3.67 4.37 11.75
N VAL A 58 -3.01 5.51 11.46
CA VAL A 58 -2.15 5.66 10.28
C VAL A 58 -0.90 4.80 10.42
N GLN A 59 -0.33 4.71 11.62
CA GLN A 59 0.83 3.87 11.89
C GLN A 59 0.49 2.38 11.74
N GLU A 60 -0.62 1.91 12.31
CA GLU A 60 -1.08 0.52 12.14
C GLU A 60 -1.31 0.20 10.67
N ALA A 61 -1.98 1.08 9.93
CA ALA A 61 -2.23 0.87 8.52
C ALA A 61 -0.96 0.97 7.64
N LEU A 62 0.08 1.68 8.09
CA LEU A 62 1.40 1.66 7.45
C LEU A 62 2.04 0.27 7.56
N PHE A 63 2.00 -0.34 8.75
CA PHE A 63 2.54 -1.70 8.95
C PHE A 63 1.77 -2.74 8.15
N GLU A 64 0.44 -2.68 8.20
CA GLU A 64 -0.41 -3.64 7.48
C GLU A 64 -0.24 -3.54 5.96
N MET A 65 -0.05 -2.33 5.43
CA MET A 65 0.23 -2.11 4.01
C MET A 65 1.58 -2.70 3.59
N GLU A 66 2.64 -2.50 4.38
CA GLU A 66 3.97 -3.05 4.09
C GLU A 66 3.98 -4.58 4.16
N GLU A 67 3.26 -5.15 5.11
CA GLU A 67 3.06 -6.60 5.23
C GLU A 67 2.28 -7.16 4.02
N GLN A 68 1.16 -6.54 3.64
CA GLN A 68 0.39 -6.94 2.46
C GLN A 68 1.21 -6.88 1.17
N GLU A 69 2.02 -5.83 0.99
CA GLU A 69 2.86 -5.67 -0.21
C GLU A 69 3.90 -6.80 -0.30
N LYS A 70 4.52 -7.17 0.83
CA LYS A 70 5.44 -8.32 0.90
C LYS A 70 4.76 -9.64 0.58
N LEU A 71 3.59 -9.92 1.16
CA LEU A 71 2.86 -11.17 0.90
C LEU A 71 2.44 -11.27 -0.57
N GLN A 72 1.99 -10.17 -1.17
CA GLN A 72 1.54 -10.16 -2.56
C GLN A 72 2.72 -10.37 -3.53
N GLN A 73 3.88 -9.77 -3.24
CA GLN A 73 5.09 -9.95 -4.04
C GLN A 73 5.63 -11.38 -3.96
N GLN A 74 5.55 -12.03 -2.79
CA GLN A 74 5.92 -13.43 -2.63
C GLN A 74 4.99 -14.39 -3.39
N GLN A 75 3.68 -14.17 -3.36
CA GLN A 75 2.73 -14.99 -4.13
C GLN A 75 2.96 -14.88 -5.64
N GLN A 76 3.28 -13.69 -6.15
CA GLN A 76 3.55 -13.49 -7.58
C GLN A 76 4.81 -14.21 -8.07
N GLN A 77 5.85 -14.32 -7.24
CA GLN A 77 7.05 -15.11 -7.55
C GLN A 77 6.76 -16.62 -7.56
N GLN A 78 5.85 -17.08 -6.69
CA GLN A 78 5.51 -18.50 -6.58
C GLN A 78 4.63 -18.99 -7.74
N GLN A 79 3.76 -18.12 -8.30
CA GLN A 79 2.98 -18.45 -9.50
C GLN A 79 3.85 -18.59 -10.76
N GLN A 80 4.82 -17.68 -10.96
CA GLN A 80 5.74 -17.77 -12.10
C GLN A 80 6.61 -19.03 -12.08
N GLN A 81 7.00 -19.55 -10.91
CA GLN A 81 7.78 -20.79 -10.82
C GLN A 81 6.97 -22.06 -11.15
N ASN A 82 5.65 -22.02 -11.06
CA ASN A 82 4.81 -23.19 -11.33
C ASN A 82 4.40 -23.30 -12.81
N GLU A 83 4.58 -22.25 -13.61
CA GLU A 83 4.21 -22.23 -15.04
C GLU A 83 5.36 -22.69 -15.96
N ASP A 84 6.58 -22.83 -15.44
CA ASP A 84 7.77 -23.28 -16.20
C ASP A 84 8.05 -24.81 -16.09
N ASP A 85 7.27 -25.58 -15.31
CA ASP A 85 7.49 -27.03 -15.08
C ASP A 85 6.52 -27.96 -15.84
N ASP A 86 5.56 -27.42 -16.59
CA ASP A 86 4.51 -28.21 -17.28
C ASP A 86 4.61 -28.09 -18.82
N GLY A 87 5.83 -27.89 -19.34
CA GLY A 87 6.06 -27.49 -20.73
C GLY A 87 6.98 -28.38 -21.57
N ASP A 88 7.40 -29.56 -21.11
CA ASP A 88 8.28 -30.45 -21.88
C ASP A 88 8.01 -31.94 -21.59
N ASP A 89 6.97 -32.48 -22.23
CA ASP A 89 6.91 -33.90 -22.60
C ASP A 89 6.19 -33.99 -23.95
N GLU A 90 6.74 -33.32 -24.97
CA GLU A 90 6.41 -33.59 -26.37
C GLU A 90 7.30 -34.72 -26.90
N GLY A 91 6.64 -35.80 -27.35
CA GLY A 91 7.09 -36.59 -28.49
C GLY A 91 8.01 -37.76 -28.15
N GLU A 92 7.54 -38.98 -28.44
CA GLU A 92 8.09 -39.79 -29.54
C GLU A 92 9.20 -40.75 -28.99
N GLU A 93 9.27 -42.08 -29.18
CA GLU A 93 8.81 -42.99 -30.23
C GLU A 93 8.87 -44.46 -29.74
N ALA A 94 7.88 -45.24 -30.18
CA ALA A 94 7.93 -46.65 -30.58
C ALA A 94 8.79 -47.71 -29.81
N HIS A 95 8.09 -48.77 -29.36
CA HIS A 95 8.52 -50.19 -29.30
C HIS A 95 9.27 -50.65 -30.58
N PRO A 96 9.97 -51.82 -30.70
CA PRO A 96 10.17 -53.02 -29.83
C PRO A 96 11.68 -53.47 -29.77
N ASP A 97 12.14 -54.56 -29.12
CA ASP A 97 12.03 -56.01 -29.41
C ASP A 97 12.40 -56.85 -28.16
#